data_AF-A0A2E1ZGC5-F1
#
_entry.id   AF-A0A2E1ZGC5-F1
#
_cell.length_a   1.000
_cell.length_b   1.000
_cell.length_c   1.000
_cell.angle_alpha   90.00
_cell.angle_beta   90.00
_cell.angle_gamma   90.00
#
_symmetry.space_group_name_H-M   'P 1'
#
loop_
_entity.id
_entity.type
_entity.pdbx_description
1 polymer ?
#
loop_
_entity_poly.entity_id
_entity_poly.type
_entity_poly.pdbx_seq_one_letter_code
_entity_poly.pdbx_strand_id
1 'polypeptide(L)'
;MKYLILLLITLITFTDVSYASFPVSGNVQNEIVEPIQAPTYGNSQSIWGILSLTLSAIGLILFFNSGIVIGLLIHLLAIIFGVIGFTKELKGLAISGFILSLISLAGLFLYLVLLILSGGAGG
;
A
#
# COMPACT_ATOMS: atom_id res chain seq x y z
N MET A 1 44.17 -72.70 -0.36
CA MET A 1 42.71 -72.95 -0.24
C MET A 1 42.01 -72.05 0.79
N LYS A 2 42.51 -71.93 2.04
CA LYS A 2 41.88 -71.14 3.12
C LYS A 2 41.56 -69.67 2.75
N TYR A 3 42.48 -68.97 2.08
CA TYR A 3 42.28 -67.57 1.70
C TYR A 3 41.23 -67.39 0.59
N LEU A 4 41.10 -68.38 -0.31
CA LEU A 4 40.13 -68.34 -1.40
C LEU A 4 38.70 -68.60 -0.87
N ILE A 5 38.57 -69.48 0.11
CA ILE A 5 37.31 -69.71 0.85
C ILE A 5 36.88 -68.47 1.63
N LEU A 6 37.80 -67.77 2.29
CA LEU A 6 37.49 -66.51 2.98
C LEU A 6 37.02 -65.43 1.99
N LEU A 7 37.67 -65.33 0.83
CA LEU A 7 37.28 -64.38 -0.22
C LEU A 7 35.89 -64.69 -0.79
N LEU A 8 35.54 -65.96 -0.97
CA LEU A 8 34.23 -66.37 -1.45
C LEU A 8 33.12 -66.06 -0.43
N ILE A 9 33.38 -66.29 0.87
CA ILE A 9 32.44 -65.96 1.95
C ILE A 9 32.20 -64.45 2.00
N THR A 10 33.25 -63.63 1.89
CA THR A 10 33.08 -62.17 1.86
C THR A 10 32.25 -61.70 0.67
N LEU A 11 32.40 -62.33 -0.49
CA LEU A 11 31.68 -61.93 -1.71
C LEU A 11 30.18 -62.22 -1.59
N ILE A 12 29.80 -63.38 -1.02
CA ILE A 12 28.40 -63.76 -0.79
C ILE A 12 27.75 -62.86 0.27
N THR A 13 28.48 -62.47 1.32
CA THR A 13 27.93 -61.56 2.35
C THR A 13 27.65 -60.15 1.84
N PHE A 14 28.31 -59.70 0.77
CA PHE A 14 28.00 -58.39 0.17
C PHE A 14 26.72 -58.41 -0.68
N THR A 15 26.34 -59.56 -1.24
CA THR A 15 25.15 -59.68 -2.09
C THR A 15 23.87 -59.94 -1.31
N ASP A 16 23.96 -60.52 -0.11
CA ASP A 16 22.80 -60.91 0.71
C ASP A 16 22.42 -59.90 1.81
N VAL A 17 22.92 -58.67 1.75
CA VAL A 17 22.50 -57.61 2.67
C VAL A 17 21.10 -57.11 2.29
N SER A 18 20.08 -57.85 2.73
CA SER A 18 18.70 -57.37 2.72
C SER A 18 18.58 -56.21 3.71
N TYR A 19 18.51 -54.99 3.17
CA TYR A 19 18.28 -53.78 3.95
C TYR A 19 16.84 -53.79 4.47
N ALA A 20 16.64 -54.16 5.74
CA ALA A 20 15.41 -53.87 6.45
C ALA A 20 15.42 -52.38 6.82
N SER A 21 15.07 -51.51 5.87
CA SER A 21 14.78 -50.13 6.21
C SER A 21 13.45 -50.10 6.96
N PHE A 22 13.51 -50.16 8.28
CA PHE A 22 12.44 -49.58 9.07
C PHE A 22 12.31 -48.12 8.63
N PRO A 23 11.09 -47.58 8.43
CA PRO A 23 10.96 -46.18 8.14
C PRO A 23 11.64 -45.45 9.31
N VAL A 24 12.73 -44.73 9.03
CA VAL A 24 13.05 -43.56 9.83
C VAL A 24 11.76 -42.77 9.73
N SER A 25 11.00 -42.73 10.84
CA SER A 25 10.12 -41.59 11.06
C SER A 25 11.09 -40.44 11.06
N GLY A 26 11.32 -39.89 9.86
CA GLY A 26 11.90 -38.58 9.73
C GLY A 26 11.10 -37.80 10.74
N ASN A 27 11.80 -37.16 11.68
CA ASN A 27 11.18 -36.02 12.30
C ASN A 27 10.81 -35.18 11.08
N VAL A 28 9.56 -35.28 10.65
CA VAL A 28 9.00 -34.41 9.63
C VAL A 28 9.01 -33.12 10.43
N GLN A 29 10.14 -32.43 10.38
CA GLN A 29 10.15 -31.01 10.27
C GLN A 29 9.24 -30.82 9.07
N ASN A 30 7.93 -30.72 9.34
CA ASN A 30 7.09 -29.88 8.53
C ASN A 30 7.90 -28.60 8.57
N GLU A 31 8.66 -28.36 7.52
CA GLU A 31 9.04 -27.02 7.18
C GLU A 31 7.68 -26.36 7.10
N ILE A 32 7.32 -25.69 8.19
CA ILE A 32 6.31 -24.67 8.14
C ILE A 32 7.00 -23.66 7.24
N VAL A 33 6.86 -23.87 5.93
CA VAL A 33 6.99 -22.82 4.95
C VAL A 33 5.82 -21.93 5.32
N GLU A 34 6.01 -21.12 6.36
CA GLU A 34 5.28 -19.88 6.46
C GLU A 34 5.46 -19.29 5.07
N PRO A 35 4.38 -19.05 4.30
CA PRO A 35 4.55 -18.23 3.13
C PRO A 35 5.18 -16.97 3.70
N ILE A 36 6.45 -16.74 3.38
CA ILE A 36 7.11 -15.48 3.68
C ILE A 36 6.26 -14.53 2.87
N GLN A 37 5.23 -13.96 3.50
CA GLN A 37 4.43 -12.91 2.92
C GLN A 37 5.47 -11.84 2.77
N ALA A 38 6.03 -11.74 1.56
CA ALA A 38 6.97 -10.70 1.22
C ALA A 38 6.31 -9.44 1.75
N PRO A 39 6.93 -8.72 2.70
CA PRO A 39 6.27 -7.59 3.30
C PRO A 39 5.80 -6.72 2.14
N THR A 40 4.52 -6.38 2.12
CA THR A 40 3.88 -5.62 1.03
C THR A 40 4.45 -4.19 1.02
N TYR A 41 5.72 -4.06 0.68
CA TYR A 41 6.46 -2.81 0.56
C TYR A 41 6.10 -2.07 -0.72
N GLY A 42 5.32 -2.69 -1.62
CA GLY A 42 4.81 -2.04 -2.82
C GLY A 42 3.77 -0.96 -2.53
N ASN A 43 3.10 -0.99 -1.38
CA ASN A 43 2.00 -0.07 -1.10
C ASN A 43 2.47 1.26 -0.49
N SER A 44 3.45 1.92 -1.11
CA SER A 44 3.89 3.24 -0.66
C SER A 44 2.75 4.25 -0.89
N GLN A 45 2.30 4.90 0.19
CA GLN A 45 1.25 5.91 0.08
C GLN A 45 1.65 7.01 -0.91
N SER A 46 0.72 7.40 -1.79
CA SER A 46 0.97 8.45 -2.76
C SER A 46 1.23 9.77 -2.03
N ILE A 47 2.49 10.25 -2.05
CA ILE A 47 2.87 11.56 -1.48
C ILE A 47 2.00 12.67 -2.06
N TRP A 48 1.71 12.59 -3.37
CA TRP A 48 0.82 13.53 -4.06
C TRP A 48 -0.62 13.46 -3.53
N GLY A 49 -1.11 12.26 -3.22
CA GLY A 49 -2.41 12.08 -2.59
C GLY A 49 -2.46 12.63 -1.17
N ILE A 50 -1.40 12.44 -0.39
CA ILE A 50 -1.29 13.00 0.97
C ILE A 50 -1.30 14.53 0.89
N LEU A 51 -0.53 15.09 -0.04
CA LEU A 51 -0.45 16.53 -0.25
C LEU A 51 -1.80 17.10 -0.72
N SER A 52 -2.47 16.45 -1.66
CA SER A 52 -3.82 16.84 -2.10
C SER A 52 -4.83 16.86 -0.95
N LEU A 53 -4.89 15.78 -0.16
CA LEU A 53 -5.81 15.67 0.97
C LEU A 53 -5.53 16.73 2.05
N THR A 54 -4.26 16.85 2.45
CA THR A 54 -3.85 17.78 3.52
C THR A 54 -4.08 19.23 3.12
N LEU A 55 -3.73 19.62 1.89
CA LEU A 55 -4.03 20.97 1.41
C LEU A 55 -5.54 21.20 1.31
N SER A 56 -6.32 20.23 0.86
CA SER A 56 -7.79 20.39 0.82
C SER A 56 -8.37 20.60 2.22
N ALA A 57 -7.88 19.87 3.24
CA ALA A 57 -8.31 20.05 4.62
C ALA A 57 -7.90 21.43 5.17
N ILE A 58 -6.65 21.86 4.92
CA ILE A 58 -6.17 23.19 5.32
C ILE A 58 -6.99 24.29 4.65
N GLY A 59 -7.26 24.17 3.35
CA GLY A 59 -8.08 25.11 2.61
C GLY A 59 -9.48 25.25 3.21
N LEU A 60 -10.08 24.14 3.64
CA LEU A 60 -11.40 24.11 4.27
C LEU A 60 -11.38 24.76 5.68
N ILE A 61 -10.31 24.59 6.45
CA ILE A 61 -10.12 25.30 7.72
C ILE A 61 -10.00 26.81 7.50
N LEU A 62 -9.22 27.22 6.49
CA LEU A 62 -9.04 28.64 6.16
C LEU A 62 -10.33 29.30 5.69
N PHE A 63 -11.23 28.56 5.04
CA PHE A 63 -12.54 29.05 4.66
C PHE A 63 -13.35 29.55 5.87
N PHE A 64 -13.29 28.85 7.00
CA PHE A 64 -13.99 29.26 8.24
C PHE A 64 -13.22 30.29 9.08
N ASN A 65 -11.94 30.55 8.79
CA ASN A 65 -11.07 31.43 9.58
C ASN A 65 -10.69 32.72 8.81
N SER A 66 -11.63 33.27 8.03
CA SER A 66 -11.47 34.51 7.27
C SER A 66 -10.35 34.52 6.22
N GLY A 67 -9.72 33.38 5.95
CA GLY A 67 -8.61 33.21 5.00
C GLY A 67 -9.07 32.87 3.59
N ILE A 68 -10.18 33.45 3.11
CA ILE A 68 -10.88 33.02 1.87
C ILE A 68 -9.97 33.04 0.64
N VAL A 69 -9.20 34.12 0.44
CA VAL A 69 -8.32 34.28 -0.73
C VAL A 69 -7.18 33.25 -0.71
N ILE A 70 -6.57 33.02 0.45
CA ILE A 70 -5.50 32.03 0.61
C ILE A 70 -6.06 30.61 0.47
N GLY A 71 -7.25 30.37 1.04
CA GLY A 71 -7.99 29.13 0.89
C GLY A 71 -8.27 28.78 -0.57
N LEU A 72 -8.63 29.75 -1.41
CA LEU A 72 -8.78 29.55 -2.86
C LEU A 72 -7.50 29.03 -3.51
N LEU A 73 -6.37 29.68 -3.25
CA LEU A 73 -5.08 29.27 -3.83
C LEU A 73 -4.68 27.86 -3.37
N ILE A 74 -4.90 27.54 -2.09
CA ILE A 74 -4.61 26.22 -1.54
C ILE A 74 -5.51 25.14 -2.18
N HIS A 75 -6.79 25.41 -2.40
CA HIS A 75 -7.68 24.46 -3.07
C HIS A 75 -7.27 24.20 -4.53
N LEU A 76 -6.86 25.24 -5.26
CA LEU A 76 -6.31 25.07 -6.61
C LEU A 76 -5.05 24.19 -6.59
N LEU A 77 -4.17 24.40 -5.62
CA LEU A 77 -2.97 23.60 -5.47
C LEU A 77 -3.28 22.14 -5.06
N ALA A 78 -4.29 21.92 -4.22
CA ALA A 78 -4.79 20.59 -3.87
C ALA A 78 -5.36 19.83 -5.09
N ILE A 79 -6.01 20.53 -6.01
CA ILE A 79 -6.51 19.98 -7.28
C ILE A 79 -5.35 19.52 -8.16
N ILE A 80 -4.32 20.35 -8.32
CA ILE A 80 -3.14 20.03 -9.12
C ILE A 80 -2.46 18.76 -8.57
N PHE A 81 -2.21 18.69 -7.27
CA PHE A 81 -1.61 17.49 -6.66
C PHE A 81 -2.53 16.27 -6.70
N GLY A 82 -3.85 16.48 -6.64
CA GLY A 82 -4.84 15.41 -6.80
C GLY A 82 -4.74 14.77 -8.18
N VAL A 83 -4.75 15.59 -9.25
CA VAL A 83 -4.63 15.12 -10.64
C VAL A 83 -3.29 14.41 -10.87
N ILE A 84 -2.18 14.96 -10.38
CA ILE A 84 -0.86 14.30 -10.45
C ILE A 84 -0.91 12.94 -9.73
N GLY A 85 -1.59 12.88 -8.58
CA GLY A 85 -1.75 11.68 -7.77
C GLY A 85 -2.58 10.57 -8.42
N PHE A 86 -3.37 10.84 -9.46
CA PHE A 86 -4.16 9.81 -10.17
C PHE A 86 -3.29 8.83 -10.96
N THR A 87 -2.05 9.22 -11.26
CA THR A 87 -1.06 8.39 -11.96
C THR A 87 -0.38 7.36 -11.05
N LYS A 88 -0.60 7.43 -9.73
CA LYS A 88 0.03 6.55 -8.74
C LYS A 88 -0.81 5.30 -8.44
N GLU A 89 -0.17 4.28 -7.87
CA GLU A 89 -0.82 3.00 -7.53
C GLU A 89 -1.95 3.21 -6.51
N LEU A 90 -1.71 3.98 -5.45
CA LEU A 90 -2.71 4.37 -4.47
C LEU A 90 -3.41 5.68 -4.84
N LYS A 91 -4.51 5.54 -5.59
CA LYS A 91 -5.29 6.67 -6.10
C LYS A 91 -6.28 7.23 -5.10
N GLY A 92 -6.73 6.42 -4.12
CA GLY A 92 -7.82 6.79 -3.21
C GLY A 92 -7.61 8.12 -2.49
N LEU A 93 -6.40 8.36 -1.98
CA LEU A 93 -6.06 9.58 -1.25
C LEU A 93 -6.01 10.82 -2.16
N ALA A 94 -5.54 10.66 -3.39
CA ALA A 94 -5.52 11.74 -4.38
C ALA A 94 -6.92 12.07 -4.87
N ILE A 95 -7.75 11.05 -5.08
CA ILE A 95 -9.16 11.18 -5.48
C ILE A 95 -9.96 11.89 -4.39
N SER A 96 -9.79 11.50 -3.13
CA SER A 96 -10.50 12.14 -2.02
C SER A 96 -10.08 13.60 -1.84
N GLY A 97 -8.77 13.91 -1.88
CA GLY A 97 -8.29 15.28 -1.82
C GLY A 97 -8.78 16.15 -2.98
N PHE A 98 -8.79 15.61 -4.20
CA PHE A 98 -9.32 16.29 -5.38
C PHE A 98 -10.82 16.59 -5.26
N ILE A 99 -11.63 15.60 -4.88
CA ILE A 99 -13.09 15.73 -4.75
C ILE A 99 -13.45 16.71 -3.63
N LEU A 100 -12.79 16.57 -2.47
CA LEU A 100 -13.00 17.49 -1.35
C LEU A 100 -12.69 18.93 -1.75
N SER A 101 -11.62 19.12 -2.55
CA SER A 101 -11.25 20.44 -3.03
C SER A 101 -12.27 21.03 -4.00
N LEU A 102 -12.80 20.23 -4.93
CA LEU A 102 -13.87 20.68 -5.85
C LEU A 102 -15.14 21.07 -5.12
N ILE A 103 -15.59 20.26 -4.16
CA ILE A 103 -16.80 20.53 -3.37
C ILE A 103 -16.62 21.82 -2.56
N SER A 104 -15.48 21.96 -1.91
CA SER A 104 -15.14 23.16 -1.13
C SER A 104 -15.07 24.41 -2.02
N LEU A 105 -14.49 24.30 -3.22
CA LEU A 105 -14.41 25.40 -4.18
C LEU A 105 -15.80 25.84 -4.68
N ALA A 106 -16.69 24.89 -4.96
CA ALA A 106 -18.08 25.18 -5.32
C ALA A 106 -18.83 25.87 -4.17
N GLY A 107 -18.63 25.40 -2.93
CA GLY A 107 -19.18 26.03 -1.73
C GLY A 107 -18.67 27.47 -1.53
N LEU A 108 -17.38 27.70 -1.74
CA LEU A 108 -16.75 29.02 -1.64
C LEU A 108 -17.30 29.97 -2.71
N PHE A 109 -17.45 29.49 -3.95
CA PHE A 109 -18.04 30.27 -5.03
C PHE A 109 -19.48 30.68 -4.68
N LEU A 110 -20.30 29.76 -4.19
CA LEU A 110 -21.68 30.04 -3.78
C LEU A 110 -21.74 31.04 -2.62
N TYR A 111 -20.86 30.89 -1.63
CA TYR A 111 -20.72 31.84 -0.53
C TYR A 111 -20.37 33.26 -1.04
N LEU A 112 -19.44 33.38 -1.97
CA LEU A 112 -19.05 34.65 -2.56
C LEU A 112 -20.20 35.31 -3.34
N VAL A 113 -20.94 34.53 -4.12
CA VAL A 113 -22.12 35.01 -4.85
C VAL A 113 -23.19 35.53 -3.87
N LEU A 114 -23.45 34.78 -2.79
CA LEU A 114 -24.41 35.20 -1.76
C LEU A 114 -23.96 36.47 -1.03
N LEU A 115 -22.67 36.60 -0.74
CA LEU A 115 -22.08 37.80 -0.14
C LEU A 115 -22.27 39.03 -1.04
N ILE A 116 -22.04 38.88 -2.35
CA ILE A 116 -22.23 39.97 -3.32
C ILE A 116 -23.71 40.36 -3.41
N LEU A 117 -24.61 39.39 -3.47
CA LEU A 117 -26.06 39.62 -3.51
C LEU A 117 -26.59 40.27 -2.23
N SER A 118 -26.06 39.91 -1.05
CA SER A 118 -26.48 40.52 0.22
C SER A 118 -25.82 41.88 0.47
N GLY A 119 -24.58 42.07 0.03
CA GLY A 119 -23.86 43.35 0.12
C GLY A 119 -24.36 44.41 -0.87
N GLY A 120 -25.02 44.00 -1.96
CA GLY A 120 -25.67 44.91 -2.92
C GLY A 120 -26.98 45.54 -2.44
N ALA A 121 -27.48 45.18 -1.25
CA ALA A 121 -28.72 45.74 -0.67
C ALA A 121 -28.47 46.89 0.33
N GLY A 122 -27.22 47.33 0.50
CA GLY A 122 -26.81 48.31 1.51
C GLY A 122 -26.01 49.51 0.99
N GLY A 123 -26.15 49.86 -0.28
CA GLY A 123 -25.57 51.06 -0.91
C GLY A 123 -26.65 52.05 -1.32
#